data_AF-Q0U2L0-F1
#
_entry.id   AF-Q0U2L0-F1
#
_cell.length_a   1.000
_cell.length_b   1.000
_cell.length_c   1.000
_cell.angle_alpha   90.00
_cell.angle_beta   90.00
_cell.angle_gamma   90.00
#
_symmetry.space_group_name_H-M   'P 1'
#
loop_
_entity.id
_entity.type
_entity.pdbx_description
1 polymer ?
#
loop_
_entity_poly.entity_id
_entity_poly.type
_entity_poly.pdbx_seq_one_letter_code
_entity_poly.pdbx_strand_id
1 'polypeptide(L)'
;MQYLIDVPGFTHPYLTTLAFIAHDFRKRGHRVSEHAFDSRYIIEVRFQERKRKLATSRPSMTEMWAKQFMSQRAGYSAIPTVLSQEDTRLDPFDTPRMRLYLLAGGRSWIQ
;
A
#
# COMPACT_ATOMS: atom_id res chain seq x y z
N MET A 1 -11.98 22.53 2.49
CA MET A 1 -11.77 21.65 3.66
C MET A 1 -10.75 20.58 3.32
N GLN A 2 -10.05 20.06 4.34
CA GLN A 2 -9.13 18.93 4.22
C GLN A 2 -9.43 17.89 5.27
N TYR A 3 -9.22 16.63 4.90
CA TYR A 3 -9.51 15.47 5.73
C TYR A 3 -8.22 14.75 6.06
N LEU A 4 -8.01 14.48 7.35
CA LEU A 4 -6.95 13.60 7.84
C LEU A 4 -7.54 12.26 8.23
N ILE A 5 -6.96 11.20 7.70
CA ILE A 5 -7.46 9.83 7.87
C ILE A 5 -6.37 9.00 8.53
N ASP A 6 -6.66 8.53 9.75
CA ASP A 6 -5.79 7.63 10.49
C ASP A 6 -6.06 6.19 10.05
N VAL A 7 -5.08 5.59 9.36
CA VAL A 7 -5.17 4.20 8.88
C VAL A 7 -4.30 3.32 9.77
N PRO A 8 -4.87 2.30 10.44
CA PRO A 8 -4.10 1.33 11.21
C PRO A 8 -3.00 0.70 10.36
N GLY A 9 -1.79 0.54 10.92
CA GLY A 9 -0.63 0.03 10.20
C GLY A 9 0.23 1.12 9.54
N PHE A 10 -0.26 2.37 9.48
CA PHE A 10 0.55 3.52 9.07
C PHE A 10 0.79 4.45 10.25
N THR A 11 2.06 4.77 10.52
CA THR A 11 2.45 5.66 11.62
C THR A 11 1.96 7.10 11.43
N HIS A 12 1.53 7.47 10.23
CA HIS A 12 1.17 8.86 9.90
C HIS A 12 -0.18 8.92 9.19
N PRO A 13 -1.01 9.93 9.49
CA PRO A 13 -2.28 10.11 8.80
C PRO A 13 -2.07 10.35 7.31
N TYR A 14 -3.09 9.99 6.54
CA TYR A 14 -3.20 10.39 5.15
C TYR A 14 -4.02 11.67 5.03
N LEU A 15 -3.66 12.51 4.06
CA LEU A 15 -4.37 13.74 3.76
C LEU A 15 -5.17 13.55 2.46
N THR A 16 -6.41 14.04 2.45
CA THR A 16 -7.22 14.14 1.23
C THR A 16 -8.10 15.37 1.23
N THR A 17 -8.40 15.86 0.03
CA THR A 17 -9.44 16.87 -0.22
C THR A 17 -10.76 16.24 -0.66
N LEU A 18 -10.76 14.93 -0.94
CA LEU A 18 -11.91 14.21 -1.48
C LEU A 18 -12.84 13.75 -0.36
N ALA A 19 -13.98 14.41 -0.23
CA ALA A 19 -14.97 14.15 0.82
C ALA A 19 -15.54 12.73 0.77
N PHE A 20 -15.75 12.17 -0.43
CA PHE A 20 -16.29 10.82 -0.58
C PHE A 20 -15.36 9.74 -0.02
N ILE A 21 -14.04 9.90 -0.20
CA ILE A 21 -13.04 9.01 0.37
C ILE A 21 -13.10 9.12 1.90
N ALA A 22 -13.05 10.33 2.43
CA ALA A 22 -13.12 10.56 3.87
C ALA A 22 -14.37 9.94 4.52
N HIS A 23 -15.52 10.09 3.86
CA HIS A 23 -16.77 9.50 4.32
C HIS A 23 -16.78 7.97 4.27
N ASP A 24 -16.20 7.36 3.23
CA ASP A 24 -16.07 5.90 3.13
C ASP A 24 -15.18 5.34 4.26
N PHE A 25 -14.05 5.99 4.55
CA PHE A 25 -13.20 5.63 5.69
C PHE A 25 -13.92 5.80 7.03
N ARG A 26 -14.69 6.88 7.20
CA ARG A 26 -15.50 7.09 8.41
C ARG A 26 -16.55 6.00 8.59
N LYS A 27 -17.24 5.58 7.53
CA LYS A 27 -18.20 4.47 7.54
C LYS A 27 -17.57 3.14 7.94
N ARG A 28 -16.29 2.93 7.59
CA ARG A 28 -15.51 1.76 7.96
C ARG A 28 -14.94 1.82 9.38
N GLY A 29 -15.22 2.88 10.14
CA GLY A 29 -14.78 3.04 11.53
C GLY A 29 -13.38 3.65 11.68
N HIS A 30 -12.78 4.16 10.61
CA HIS A 30 -11.51 4.88 10.72
C HIS A 30 -11.71 6.27 11.33
N ARG A 31 -10.70 6.75 12.04
CA ARG A 31 -10.69 8.12 12.58
C ARG A 31 -10.42 9.11 11.45
N VAL A 32 -11.37 10.03 11.26
CA VAL A 32 -11.32 11.05 10.21
C VAL A 32 -11.55 12.42 10.81
N SER A 33 -10.53 13.28 10.73
CA SER A 33 -10.58 14.66 11.24
C SER A 33 -10.69 15.67 10.10
N GLU A 34 -11.49 16.71 10.30
CA GLU A 34 -11.75 17.77 9.33
C GLU A 34 -11.04 19.05 9.73
N HIS A 35 -10.37 19.69 8.78
CA HIS A 35 -9.60 20.89 9.02
C HIS A 35 -9.78 21.91 7.90
N ALA A 36 -9.68 23.18 8.26
CA ALA A 36 -9.57 24.27 7.30
C ALA A 36 -8.28 24.12 6.47
N PHE A 37 -8.32 24.56 5.22
CA PHE A 37 -7.20 24.37 4.28
C PHE A 37 -5.94 25.13 4.70
N ASP A 38 -6.13 26.28 5.32
CA ASP A 38 -5.16 27.26 5.80
C ASP A 38 -4.73 27.04 7.26
N SER A 39 -5.24 25.98 7.90
CA SER A 39 -4.79 25.58 9.23
C SER A 39 -3.27 25.37 9.25
N ARG A 40 -2.58 25.98 10.21
CA ARG A 40 -1.13 25.80 10.44
C ARG A 40 -0.75 24.32 10.53
N TYR A 41 -1.60 23.51 11.19
CA TYR A 41 -1.39 22.08 11.32
C TYR A 41 -1.41 21.37 9.96
N ILE A 42 -2.36 21.72 9.10
CA ILE A 42 -2.49 21.10 7.77
C ILE A 42 -1.34 21.51 6.84
N ILE A 43 -0.86 22.75 6.96
CA ILE A 43 0.33 23.21 6.23
C ILE A 43 1.55 22.35 6.62
N GLU A 44 1.74 22.10 7.91
CA GLU A 44 2.81 21.24 8.42
C GLU A 44 2.67 19.79 7.91
N VAL A 45 1.48 19.20 8.04
CA VAL A 45 1.23 17.83 7.58
C VAL A 45 1.49 17.68 6.07
N ARG A 46 1.10 18.65 5.25
CA ARG A 46 1.42 18.67 3.80
C ARG A 46 2.90 18.72 3.51
N PHE A 47 3.63 19.52 4.28
CA PHE A 47 5.08 19.60 4.14
C PHE A 47 5.74 18.27 4.49
N GLN A 48 5.33 17.64 5.58
CA GLN A 48 5.81 16.32 5.99
C GLN A 48 5.44 15.23 4.97
N GLU A 49 4.23 15.26 4.41
CA GLU A 49 3.80 14.30 3.40
C GLU A 49 4.65 14.38 2.12
N ARG A 50 4.96 15.60 1.64
CA ARG A 50 5.83 15.79 0.48
C ARG A 50 7.23 15.23 0.70
N LYS A 51 7.83 15.50 1.88
CA LYS A 51 9.13 14.93 2.24
C LYS A 51 9.11 13.40 2.26
N ARG A 52 8.04 12.80 2.79
CA ARG A 52 7.90 11.35 2.90
C ARG A 52 7.64 10.66 1.58
N LYS A 53 6.87 11.27 0.67
CA LYS A 53 6.69 10.73 -0.69
C LYS A 53 8.00 10.61 -1.45
N LEU A 54 8.96 11.50 -1.17
CA LEU A 54 10.30 11.43 -1.75
C LEU A 54 11.17 10.36 -1.08
N ALA A 55 10.99 10.14 0.23
CA ALA A 55 11.82 9.22 1.02
C ALA A 55 11.29 7.78 1.07
N THR A 56 10.01 7.54 0.77
CA THR A 56 9.34 6.26 0.96
C THR A 56 8.36 6.01 -0.19
N SER A 57 8.30 4.79 -0.71
CA SER A 57 7.30 4.35 -1.71
C SER A 57 5.91 4.19 -1.07
N ARG A 58 5.43 5.25 -0.41
CA ARG A 58 4.14 5.26 0.27
C ARG A 58 3.04 5.49 -0.77
N PRO A 59 2.02 4.61 -0.85
CA PRO A 59 0.94 4.77 -1.81
C PRO A 59 0.19 6.07 -1.56
N SER A 60 -0.38 6.65 -2.62
CA SER A 60 -1.24 7.83 -2.47
C SER A 60 -2.53 7.48 -1.70
N MET A 61 -3.21 8.47 -1.12
CA MET A 61 -4.49 8.22 -0.44
C MET A 61 -5.52 7.57 -1.37
N THR A 62 -5.59 8.01 -2.63
CA THR A 62 -6.48 7.44 -3.65
C THR A 62 -6.11 5.99 -3.97
N GLU A 63 -4.82 5.70 -4.09
CA GLU A 63 -4.33 4.33 -4.35
C GLU A 63 -4.63 3.40 -3.16
N MET A 64 -4.40 3.87 -1.94
CA MET A 64 -4.70 3.14 -0.72
C MET A 64 -6.21 2.88 -0.59
N TRP A 65 -7.04 3.89 -0.89
CA TRP A 65 -8.49 3.73 -0.96
C TRP A 65 -8.91 2.70 -2.01
N ALA A 66 -8.37 2.78 -3.23
CA ALA A 66 -8.69 1.86 -4.31
C ALA A 66 -8.32 0.41 -3.93
N LYS A 67 -7.15 0.19 -3.31
CA LYS A 67 -6.73 -1.12 -2.80
C LYS A 67 -7.74 -1.66 -1.79
N GLN A 68 -8.12 -0.87 -0.78
CA GLN A 68 -9.09 -1.31 0.22
C GLN A 68 -10.49 -1.56 -0.36
N PHE A 69 -10.92 -0.73 -1.31
CA PHE A 69 -12.21 -0.90 -1.99
C PHE A 69 -12.25 -2.20 -2.80
N MET A 70 -11.18 -2.50 -3.53
CA MET A 70 -11.05 -3.73 -4.31
C MET A 70 -10.96 -4.98 -3.41
N SER A 71 -10.19 -4.94 -2.33
CA SER A 71 -10.08 -6.07 -1.38
C SER A 71 -11.45 -6.46 -0.81
N GLN A 72 -12.30 -5.47 -0.50
CA GLN A 72 -13.65 -5.72 -0.02
C GLN A 72 -14.56 -6.34 -1.08
N ARG A 73 -14.53 -5.87 -2.33
CA ARG A 73 -15.31 -6.48 -3.42
C ARG A 73 -14.87 -7.92 -3.71
N ALA A 74 -13.61 -8.23 -3.48
CA ALA A 74 -13.07 -9.57 -3.64
C ALA A 74 -13.36 -10.50 -2.44
N GLY A 75 -14.03 -10.02 -1.39
CA GLY A 75 -14.35 -10.82 -0.19
C GLY A 75 -13.18 -11.04 0.77
N TYR A 76 -12.03 -10.38 0.54
CA TYR A 76 -10.86 -10.47 1.40
C TYR A 76 -10.87 -9.33 2.43
N SER A 77 -11.20 -9.66 3.68
CA SER A 77 -10.99 -8.78 4.83
C SER A 77 -9.50 -8.68 5.16
N ALA A 78 -8.76 -7.92 4.35
CA ALA A 78 -7.35 -7.62 4.62
C ALA A 78 -7.25 -6.26 5.33
N ILE A 79 -7.19 -6.32 6.66
CA ILE A 79 -6.36 -5.38 7.44
C ILE A 79 -5.00 -5.33 6.72
N PRO A 80 -4.34 -4.16 6.58
CA PRO A 80 -3.04 -4.11 5.92
C PRO A 80 -2.04 -4.89 6.77
N THR A 81 -1.90 -6.19 6.49
CA THR A 81 -0.67 -6.92 6.71
C THR A 81 0.37 -6.12 5.97
N VAL A 82 1.23 -5.45 6.72
CA VAL A 82 2.42 -4.77 6.24
C VAL A 82 3.04 -5.68 5.20
N LEU A 83 2.86 -5.34 3.93
CA LEU A 83 3.51 -6.04 2.85
C LEU A 83 4.98 -5.76 3.06
N SER A 84 5.68 -6.77 3.58
CA SER A 84 7.09 -6.97 3.29
C SER A 84 7.26 -6.65 1.81
N GLN A 85 8.04 -5.60 1.57
CA GLN A 85 8.53 -5.22 0.27
C GLN A 85 9.51 -6.31 -0.18
N GLU A 86 9.01 -7.51 -0.47
CA GLU A 86 9.74 -8.49 -1.27
C GLU A 86 9.43 -8.18 -2.73
N ASP A 87 10.26 -7.29 -3.24
CA ASP A 87 10.86 -7.33 -4.57
C ASP A 87 10.17 -8.30 -5.54
N THR A 88 9.04 -7.90 -6.09
CA THR A 88 8.53 -8.51 -7.31
C THR A 88 8.69 -7.51 -8.43
N ARG A 89 9.95 -7.32 -8.87
CA ARG A 89 10.22 -6.99 -10.27
C ARG A 89 9.71 -8.17 -11.09
N LEU A 90 8.45 -8.12 -11.49
CA LEU A 90 7.97 -8.95 -12.58
C LEU A 90 8.58 -8.39 -13.87
N ASP A 91 9.73 -8.95 -14.24
CA ASP A 91 10.26 -8.81 -15.58
C ASP A 91 9.24 -9.40 -16.57
N PRO A 92 8.77 -8.66 -17.59
CA PRO A 92 7.74 -9.11 -18.51
C PRO A 92 8.19 -10.22 -19.49
N PHE A 93 9.38 -10.80 -19.29
CA PHE A 93 9.95 -11.82 -20.18
C PHE A 93 10.27 -13.16 -19.50
N ASP A 94 9.99 -13.35 -18.21
CA ASP A 94 10.31 -14.63 -17.56
C ASP A 94 9.21 -15.68 -17.81
N THR A 95 9.46 -16.47 -18.85
CA THR A 95 8.60 -17.56 -19.32
C THR A 95 8.84 -18.79 -18.43
N PRO A 96 7.81 -19.54 -17.99
CA PRO A 96 8.00 -20.64 -17.03
C PRO A 96 8.72 -21.81 -17.71
N ARG A 97 10.02 -21.94 -17.44
CA ARG A 97 10.77 -23.13 -17.84
C ARG A 97 10.38 -24.28 -16.92
N MET A 98 9.47 -25.12 -17.40
CA MET A 98 9.11 -26.43 -16.84
C MET A 98 10.36 -27.16 -16.33
N ARG A 99 10.45 -27.36 -15.02
CA ARG A 99 11.37 -28.32 -14.41
C ARG A 99 10.84 -29.73 -14.69
N LEU A 100 11.29 -30.31 -15.80
CA LEU A 100 11.23 -31.74 -16.03
C LEU A 100 12.13 -32.44 -15.00
N TYR A 101 11.51 -33.14 -14.06
CA TYR A 101 12.20 -34.12 -13.23
C TYR A 101 12.60 -35.30 -14.12
N LEU A 102 13.90 -35.46 -14.36
CA LEU A 102 14.47 -36.66 -14.97
C LEU A 102 15.46 -37.30 -13.99
N LEU A 103 14.96 -38.30 -13.29
CA LEU A 103 15.75 -39.36 -12.66
C LEU A 103 16.41 -40.19 -13.77
N ALA A 104 17.74 -40.15 -13.90
CA ALA A 104 18.52 -41.22 -14.51
C ALA A 104 20.03 -41.05 -14.24
N GLY A 105 20.57 -41.92 -13.38
CA GLY A 105 21.83 -42.66 -13.53
C GLY A 105 23.14 -42.02 -14.02
N GLY A 106 24.22 -42.30 -13.27
CA GLY A 106 25.59 -42.44 -13.81
C GLY A 106 26.62 -41.50 -13.19
N ARG A 107 27.28 -41.92 -12.09
CA ARG A 107 28.67 -42.46 -12.05
C ARG A 107 29.82 -41.47 -12.36
N SER A 108 30.61 -41.18 -11.31
CA SER A 108 32.09 -41.33 -11.21
C SER A 108 32.98 -40.34 -11.99
N TRP A 109 34.17 -39.87 -11.59
CA TRP A 109 35.19 -40.03 -10.52
C TRP A 109 35.77 -38.59 -10.25
N ILE A 110 36.61 -38.26 -9.26
CA ILE A 110 38.06 -38.54 -9.13
C ILE A 110 38.50 -37.97 -7.75
N GLN A 111 39.49 -38.65 -7.16
CA GLN A 111 40.19 -38.45 -5.88
C GLN A 111 40.63 -37.03 -5.55
#